data_AF-A0A2M7A7C8-F1
#
_entry.id   AF-A0A2M7A7C8-F1
#
_cell.length_a   1.000
_cell.length_b   1.000
_cell.length_c   1.000
_cell.angle_alpha   90.00
_cell.angle_beta   90.00
_cell.angle_gamma   90.00
#
_symmetry.space_group_name_H-M   'P 1'
#
loop_
_entity.id
_entity.type
_entity.pdbx_description
1 polymer ?
#
loop_
_entity_poly.entity_id
_entity_poly.type
_entity_poly.pdbx_seq_one_letter_code
_entity_poly.pdbx_strand_id
1 'polypeptide(L)'
;MGRVRTNIKINGQDCWTLFDRGSRNTYILEDIASSLPLFEIDKPQPVALGGKVHKVVKFCMLFCLVEGLPVQTHARVLEKIGVDEEG
;
A
#
# COMPACT_ATOMS: atom_id res chain seq x y z
N MET A 1 17.38 12.73 0.78
CA MET A 1 17.21 11.50 1.58
C MET A 1 16.63 10.43 0.68
N GLY A 2 17.29 9.26 0.60
CA GLY A 2 16.94 8.21 -0.35
C GLY A 2 15.58 7.55 -0.07
N ARG A 3 15.07 6.84 -1.08
CA ARG A 3 13.92 5.94 -0.94
C ARG A 3 14.29 4.81 0.02
N VAL A 4 13.52 4.62 1.09
CA VAL A 4 13.71 3.50 2.02
C VAL A 4 12.86 2.35 1.51
N ARG A 5 13.49 1.23 1.17
CA ARG A 5 12.83 0.03 0.65
C ARG A 5 13.14 -1.12 1.59
N THR A 6 12.12 -1.86 2.00
CA THR A 6 12.30 -3.07 2.81
C THR A 6 11.08 -3.98 2.66
N ASN A 7 11.27 -5.26 2.96
CA ASN A 7 10.16 -6.20 3.06
C ASN A 7 9.50 -6.04 4.42
N ILE A 8 8.17 -6.00 4.42
CA ILE A 8 7.34 -6.08 5.62
C ILE A 8 6.57 -7.40 5.59
N LYS A 9 6.08 -7.85 6.75
CA LYS A 9 5.22 -9.05 6.80
C LYS A 9 3.76 -8.67 6.91
N ILE A 10 2.95 -9.11 5.95
CA ILE A 10 1.50 -9.00 5.99
C ILE A 10 0.95 -10.42 6.05
N ASN A 11 0.21 -10.77 7.10
CA ASN A 11 -0.30 -12.15 7.30
C ASN A 11 0.78 -13.24 7.14
N GLY A 12 2.01 -12.95 7.56
CA GLY A 12 3.16 -13.87 7.46
C GLY A 12 3.86 -13.91 6.10
N GLN A 13 3.32 -13.25 5.06
CA GLN A 13 3.93 -13.14 3.74
C GLN A 13 4.87 -11.94 3.68
N ASP A 14 6.05 -12.12 3.09
CA ASP A 14 6.98 -11.01 2.83
C ASP A 14 6.48 -10.18 1.64
N CYS A 15 6.29 -8.89 1.88
CA CYS A 15 5.78 -7.93 0.91
C CYS A 15 6.77 -6.78 0.74
N TRP A 16 7.24 -6.58 -0.49
CA TRP A 16 8.09 -5.45 -0.83
C TRP A 16 7.37 -4.13 -0.56
N THR A 17 8.04 -3.21 0.12
CA THR A 17 7.44 -1.94 0.55
C THR A 17 8.40 -0.78 0.36
N LEU A 18 7.90 0.29 -0.26
CA LEU A 18 8.56 1.58 -0.34
C LEU A 18 8.02 2.51 0.75
N PHE A 19 8.89 2.95 1.66
CA PHE A 19 8.60 3.99 2.64
C PHE A 19 8.83 5.36 2.01
N ASP A 20 7.74 5.95 1.53
CA ASP A 20 7.72 7.24 0.85
C ASP A 20 7.16 8.36 1.74
N ARG A 21 8.03 9.27 2.17
CA ARG A 21 7.63 10.47 2.93
C ARG A 21 6.89 11.51 2.09
N GLY A 22 7.00 11.46 0.76
CA GLY A 22 6.28 12.33 -0.16
C GLY A 22 4.83 11.90 -0.38
N SER A 23 4.48 10.68 0.01
CA SER A 23 3.13 10.16 -0.12
C SER A 23 2.24 10.60 1.04
N ARG A 24 1.04 11.10 0.70
CA ARG A 24 0.03 11.50 1.71
C ARG A 24 -0.65 10.31 2.38
N ASN A 25 -0.72 9.16 1.71
CA ASN A 25 -1.42 7.98 2.21
C ASN A 25 -0.56 6.73 2.04
N THR A 26 -0.88 5.68 2.79
CA THR A 26 -0.38 4.33 2.51
C THR A 26 -1.19 3.71 1.38
N TYR A 27 -0.51 3.01 0.47
CA TYR A 27 -1.12 2.29 -0.65
C TYR A 27 -0.72 0.83 -0.59
N ILE A 28 -1.63 -0.04 -1.01
CA ILE A 28 -1.42 -1.49 -1.08
C ILE A 28 -2.03 -2.02 -2.38
N LEU A 29 -1.39 -3.01 -2.98
CA LEU A 29 -1.92 -3.70 -4.15
C LEU A 29 -3.11 -4.58 -3.77
N GLU A 30 -4.12 -4.65 -4.63
CA GLU A 30 -5.33 -5.45 -4.39
C GLU A 30 -5.01 -6.93 -4.16
N ASP A 31 -4.07 -7.50 -4.91
CA ASP A 31 -3.65 -8.89 -4.76
C ASP A 31 -3.10 -9.18 -3.34
N ILE A 32 -2.37 -8.24 -2.76
CA ILE A 32 -1.82 -8.35 -1.40
C ILE A 32 -2.93 -8.11 -0.37
N ALA A 33 -3.78 -7.11 -0.61
CA ALA A 33 -4.88 -6.74 0.27
C ALA A 33 -6.03 -7.74 0.28
N SER A 34 -6.10 -8.67 -0.68
CA SER A 34 -7.14 -9.70 -0.79
C SER A 34 -7.30 -10.57 0.47
N SER A 35 -6.24 -10.67 1.28
CA SER A 35 -6.22 -11.38 2.56
C SER A 35 -6.67 -10.53 3.76
N LEU A 36 -7.02 -9.25 3.54
CA LEU A 36 -7.43 -8.29 4.57
C LEU A 36 -8.91 -7.91 4.39
N PRO A 37 -9.61 -7.47 5.47
CA PRO A 37 -10.93 -6.87 5.34
C PRO A 37 -10.89 -5.62 4.46
N LEU A 38 -11.64 -5.66 3.35
CA LEU A 38 -11.77 -4.56 2.41
C LEU A 38 -13.08 -3.79 2.63
N PHE A 39 -13.01 -2.48 2.49
CA PHE A 39 -14.15 -1.58 2.61
C PHE A 39 -14.24 -0.70 1.37
N GLU A 40 -15.46 -0.47 0.89
CA GLU A 40 -15.71 0.46 -0.22
C GLU A 40 -15.67 1.91 0.27
N ILE A 41 -15.26 2.80 -0.62
CA ILE A 41 -15.32 4.25 -0.39
C ILE A 41 -16.54 4.79 -1.12
N ASP A 42 -17.42 5.49 -0.40
CA ASP A 42 -18.66 6.08 -0.94
C ASP A 42 -18.46 6.92 -2.20
N LYS A 43 -17.32 7.63 -2.28
CA LYS A 43 -16.96 8.47 -3.41
C LYS A 43 -15.56 8.11 -3.88
N PRO A 44 -15.39 7.58 -5.11
CA PRO A 44 -14.09 7.30 -5.66
C PRO A 44 -13.17 8.51 -5.63
N GLN A 45 -11.92 8.30 -5.19
CA GLN A 45 -10.96 9.40 -4.98
C GLN A 45 -9.81 9.30 -6.00
N PRO A 46 -9.57 10.33 -6.83
CA PRO A 46 -8.41 10.34 -7.71
C PRO A 46 -7.13 10.58 -6.90
N VAL A 47 -6.09 9.82 -7.20
CA VAL A 47 -4.77 9.94 -6.58
C VAL A 47 -3.70 9.92 -7.66
N ALA A 48 -2.79 10.89 -7.64
CA ALA A 48 -1.57 10.85 -8.45
C ALA A 48 -0.50 10.03 -7.71
N LEU A 49 -0.09 8.90 -8.27
CA LEU A 49 0.95 8.02 -7.72
C LEU A 49 1.74 7.36 -8.86
N GLY A 50 3.07 7.41 -8.79
CA GLY A 50 3.94 6.80 -9.81
C GLY A 50 3.75 7.39 -11.22
N GLY A 51 3.49 8.69 -11.31
CA GLY A 51 3.29 9.39 -12.59
C GLY A 51 1.94 9.12 -13.29
N LYS A 52 1.02 8.39 -12.65
CA LYS A 52 -0.33 8.11 -13.16
C LYS A 52 -1.39 8.54 -12.16
N VAL A 53 -2.60 8.78 -12.64
CA VAL A 53 -3.78 9.00 -11.80
C VAL A 53 -4.53 7.69 -11.64
N HIS A 54 -4.73 7.29 -10.39
CA HIS A 54 -5.47 6.09 -10.00
C HIS A 54 -6.80 6.47 -9.35
N LYS A 55 -7.83 5.66 -9.57
CA LYS A 55 -9.14 5.83 -8.95
C LYS A 55 -9.27 4.87 -7.76
N VAL A 56 -9.17 5.41 -6.55
CA VAL A 56 -9.30 4.60 -5.32
C VAL A 56 -10.78 4.42 -5.01
N VAL A 57 -11.22 3.17 -4.95
CA VAL A 57 -12.61 2.79 -4.61
C VAL A 57 -12.71 1.92 -3.37
N LYS A 58 -11.57 1.38 -2.89
CA LYS A 58 -11.48 0.53 -1.71
C LYS A 58 -10.37 1.00 -0.77
N PHE A 59 -10.52 0.69 0.51
CA PHE A 59 -9.48 0.82 1.52
C PHE A 59 -9.51 -0.38 2.47
N CYS A 60 -8.44 -0.58 3.23
CA CYS A 60 -8.36 -1.62 4.24
C CYS A 60 -7.61 -1.12 5.48
N MET A 61 -7.78 -1.84 6.59
CA MET A 61 -6.86 -1.75 7.72
C MET A 61 -5.67 -2.68 7.46
N LEU A 62 -4.49 -2.10 7.33
CA LEU A 62 -3.24 -2.84 7.19
C LEU A 62 -2.71 -3.18 8.58
N PHE A 63 -2.53 -4.48 8.82
CA PHE A 63 -1.83 -5.03 9.97
C PHE A 63 -0.56 -5.71 9.45
N CYS A 64 0.61 -5.23 9.86
CA CYS A 64 1.87 -5.76 9.36
C CYS A 64 2.97 -5.73 10.43
N LEU A 65 4.07 -6.45 10.15
CA LEU A 65 5.32 -6.35 10.90
C LEU A 65 6.36 -5.63 10.05
N VAL A 66 6.89 -4.54 10.56
CA VAL A 66 8.05 -3.83 9.99
C VAL A 66 9.23 -4.12 10.91
N GLU A 67 10.24 -4.81 10.40
CA GLU A 67 11.41 -5.24 11.21
C GLU A 67 11.00 -5.99 12.50
N GLY A 68 9.93 -6.79 12.42
CA GLY A 68 9.38 -7.54 13.56
C GLY A 68 8.49 -6.73 14.50
N LEU A 69 8.35 -5.41 14.28
CA LEU A 69 7.52 -4.54 15.10
C LEU A 69 6.12 -4.39 14.49
N PRO A 70 5.04 -4.51 15.30
CA PRO A 70 3.69 -4.40 14.81
C PRO A 70 3.34 -2.96 14.40
N VAL A 71 2.77 -2.82 13.21
CA VAL A 71 2.26 -1.55 12.67
C VAL A 71 0.82 -1.74 12.22
N GLN A 72 0.00 -0.73 12.50
CA GLN A 72 -1.41 -0.68 12.10
C GLN A 72 -1.70 0.66 11.44
N THR A 73 -2.28 0.64 10.24
CA THR A 73 -2.62 1.88 9.51
C THR A 73 -3.74 1.64 8.50
N HIS A 74 -4.43 2.70 8.09
CA HIS A 74 -5.28 2.64 6.92
C HIS A 74 -4.43 2.61 5.65
N ALA A 75 -4.80 1.75 4.69
CA ALA A 75 -4.19 1.70 3.37
C ALA A 75 -5.27 1.81 2.28
N ARG A 76 -4.96 2.56 1.23
CA ARG A 76 -5.78 2.66 0.02
C ARG A 76 -5.43 1.51 -0.92
N VAL A 77 -6.45 0.81 -1.41
CA VAL A 77 -6.23 -0.34 -2.28
C VAL A 77 -6.16 0.13 -3.74
N LEU A 78 -5.14 -0.33 -4.45
CA LEU A 78 -4.91 -0.07 -5.87
C LEU A 78 -4.79 -1.38 -6.63
N GLU A 79 -5.40 -1.48 -7.80
CA GLU A 79 -5.25 -2.65 -8.69
C GLU A 79 -3.80 -2.82 -9.16
N LYS A 80 -3.12 -1.69 -9.42
CA LYS A 80 -1.72 -1.66 -9.86
C LYS A 80 -1.02 -0.41 -9.37
N ILE A 81 0.21 -0.58 -8.94
CA ILE A 81 1.18 0.48 -8.74
C ILE A 81 2.24 0.20 -9.81
N GLY A 82 2.73 1.26 -10.47
CA GLY A 82 3.76 1.07 -11.49
C GLY A 82 4.98 0.35 -10.90
N VAL A 83 5.68 -0.42 -11.73
CA VAL A 83 6.93 -1.07 -11.35
C VAL A 83 8.06 -0.04 -11.31
N ASP A 84 8.93 -0.11 -10.31
CA ASP A 84 10.23 0.58 -10.37
C ASP A 84 11.30 -0.35 -10.97
N GLU A 85 12.53 0.12 -11.13
CA GLU A 85 13.61 -0.68 -11.76
C GLU A 85 13.94 -1.97 -10.99
N GLU A 86 13.47 -2.11 -9.74
CA GLU A 86 13.73 -3.25 -8.85
C GLU A 86 12.47 -4.08 -8.55
N GLY A 87 11.31 -3.71 -9.10
CA GLY A 87 10.03 -4.40 -8.86
C GLY A 87 8.91 -3.43 -8.53
#